data_AF-A0A6L3Y2G7-F1
#
_entry.id   AF-A0A6L3Y2G7-F1
#
_cell.length_a   1.000
_cell.length_b   1.000
_cell.length_c   1.000
_cell.angle_alpha   90.00
_cell.angle_beta   90.00
_cell.angle_gamma   90.00
#
_symmetry.space_group_name_H-M   'P 1'
#
loop_
_entity.id
_entity.type
_entity.pdbx_description
1 polymer ?
#
loop_
_entity_poly.entity_id
_entity_poly.type
_entity_poly.pdbx_seq_one_letter_code
_entity_poly.pdbx_strand_id
1 'polypeptide(L)'
;MNHIEFIEKHVRDELIKQGFTVAVAQGGAFQAVDMYKRMSQASRKGRIFDDVLRHAKLWAEKQQVPSDKFEKKRVKRVQQQPGLL
;
A
#
# COMPACT_ATOMS: atom_id res chain seq x y z
N MET A 1 21.10 4.10 7.74
CA MET A 1 19.65 3.87 7.60
C MET A 1 19.34 2.54 8.27
N ASN A 2 18.40 2.49 9.20
CA ASN A 2 18.04 1.23 9.86
C ASN A 2 17.31 0.31 8.87
N HIS A 3 17.33 -1.01 9.08
CA HIS A 3 16.69 -1.97 8.17
C HIS A 3 15.18 -1.70 8.00
N ILE A 4 14.52 -1.24 9.07
CA ILE A 4 13.11 -0.86 9.05
C ILE A 4 12.87 0.32 8.11
N GLU A 5 13.67 1.39 8.24
CA GLU A 5 13.57 2.57 7.39
C GLU A 5 13.91 2.26 5.94
N PHE A 6 14.87 1.35 5.71
CA PHE A 6 15.21 0.87 4.39
C PHE A 6 13.99 0.20 3.73
N ILE A 7 13.35 -0.74 4.42
CA ILE A 7 12.17 -1.45 3.91
C ILE A 7 11.03 -0.48 3.65
N GLU A 8 10.73 0.40 4.61
CA GLU A 8 9.62 1.34 4.48
C GLU A 8 9.78 2.24 3.26
N LYS A 9 10.95 2.88 3.09
CA LYS A 9 11.17 3.82 1.98
C LYS A 9 11.21 3.11 0.62
N HIS A 10 11.91 1.99 0.52
CA HIS A 10 12.06 1.29 -0.76
C HIS A 10 10.76 0.61 -1.20
N VAL A 11 10.00 0.01 -0.27
CA VAL A 11 8.69 -0.58 -0.62
C VAL A 11 7.71 0.50 -1.05
N ARG A 12 7.69 1.65 -0.35
CA ARG A 12 6.84 2.78 -0.74
C ARG A 12 7.18 3.28 -2.15
N ASP A 13 8.47 3.49 -2.43
CA ASP A 13 8.94 3.98 -3.74
C ASP A 13 8.58 2.99 -4.87
N GLU A 14 8.78 1.70 -4.63
CA GLU A 14 8.42 0.65 -5.59
C GLU A 14 6.91 0.57 -5.86
N LEU A 15 6.07 0.73 -4.83
CA LEU A 15 4.62 0.76 -5.02
C LEU A 15 4.17 2.03 -5.79
N ILE A 16 4.80 3.18 -5.54
CA ILE A 16 4.51 4.42 -6.29
C ILE A 16 4.91 4.25 -7.77
N LYS A 17 6.09 3.69 -8.05
CA LYS A 17 6.54 3.39 -9.43
C LYS A 17 5.58 2.48 -10.19
N GLN A 18 4.88 1.60 -9.48
CA GLN A 18 3.89 0.69 -10.06
C GLN A 18 2.51 1.35 -10.27
N GLY A 19 2.35 2.62 -9.90
CA GLY A 19 1.11 3.38 -10.10
C GLY A 19 0.12 3.29 -8.94
N PHE A 20 0.50 2.74 -7.79
CA PHE A 20 -0.34 2.82 -6.59
C PHE A 20 -0.36 4.26 -6.06
N THR A 21 -1.50 4.69 -5.52
CA THR A 21 -1.60 6.01 -4.87
C THR A 21 -0.69 6.07 -3.66
N VAL A 22 -0.25 7.28 -3.28
CA VAL A 22 0.65 7.47 -2.13
C VAL A 22 0.07 6.89 -0.84
N ALA A 23 -1.25 7.00 -0.64
CA ALA A 23 -1.94 6.42 0.51
C ALA A 23 -1.84 4.88 0.54
N VAL A 24 -2.06 4.22 -0.59
CA VAL A 24 -1.95 2.76 -0.71
C VAL A 24 -0.48 2.33 -0.59
N ALA A 25 0.45 3.06 -1.20
CA ALA A 25 1.88 2.79 -1.09
C ALA A 25 2.39 2.89 0.36
N GLN A 26 1.91 3.90 1.11
CA GLN A 26 2.25 4.07 2.52
C GLN A 26 1.67 2.94 3.38
N GLY A 27 0.41 2.54 3.15
CA GLY A 27 -0.17 1.38 3.82
C GLY A 27 0.55 0.07 3.51
N GLY A 28 0.96 -0.13 2.26
CA GLY A 28 1.74 -1.28 1.83
C GLY A 28 3.13 -1.34 2.49
N ALA A 29 3.79 -0.19 2.63
CA ALA A 29 5.07 -0.09 3.33
C ALA A 29 4.96 -0.49 4.81
N PHE A 30 3.89 -0.07 5.51
CA PHE A 30 3.66 -0.50 6.89
C PHE A 30 3.42 -2.01 7.02
N GLN A 31 2.70 -2.61 6.08
CA GLN A 31 2.51 -4.07 6.05
C GLN A 31 3.84 -4.80 5.79
N ALA A 32 4.69 -4.26 4.93
CA ALA A 32 6.03 -4.80 4.68
C ALA A 32 6.91 -4.77 5.95
N VAL A 33 6.89 -3.66 6.68
CA VAL A 33 7.62 -3.50 7.95
C VAL A 33 7.07 -4.43 9.03
N ASP A 34 5.75 -4.53 9.15
CA ASP A 34 5.11 -5.43 10.10
C ASP A 34 5.45 -6.90 9.82
N MET A 35 5.42 -7.31 8.54
CA MET A 35 5.86 -8.65 8.16
C MET A 35 7.34 -8.86 8.50
N TYR A 36 8.22 -7.91 8.17
CA TYR A 36 9.65 -7.99 8.50
C TYR A 36 9.90 -8.16 10.00
N LYS A 37 9.17 -7.43 10.86
CA LYS A 37 9.30 -7.52 12.32
C LYS A 37 8.86 -8.87 12.87
N ARG A 38 7.84 -9.49 12.28
CA ARG A 38 7.33 -10.81 12.69
C ARG A 38 8.09 -11.98 12.08
N MET A 39 8.90 -11.72 11.05
CA MET A 39 9.59 -12.74 10.29
C MET A 39 10.92 -13.11 10.95
N SER A 40 11.06 -14.37 11.35
CA SER A 40 12.29 -14.89 11.97
C SER A 40 13.41 -15.13 10.95
N GLN A 41 13.07 -15.54 9.73
CA GLN A 41 14.00 -15.80 8.61
C GLN A 41 13.33 -15.46 7.27
N ALA A 42 14.11 -15.02 6.29
CA ALA A 42 13.64 -14.85 4.91
C ALA A 42 13.29 -16.20 4.26
N SER A 43 12.41 -16.20 3.25
CA SER A 43 12.03 -17.43 2.54
C SER A 43 13.24 -18.13 1.88
N ARG A 44 14.22 -17.33 1.44
CA ARG A 44 15.52 -17.76 0.90
C ARG A 44 16.61 -16.77 1.31
N LYS A 45 17.85 -17.25 1.40
CA LYS A 45 19.03 -16.42 1.74
C LYS A 45 19.08 -15.18 0.84
N GLY A 46 19.03 -13.99 1.46
CA GLY A 46 19.13 -12.70 0.77
C GLY A 46 17.85 -12.20 0.07
N ARG A 47 16.71 -12.89 0.18
CA ARG A 47 15.45 -12.52 -0.52
C ARG A 47 14.39 -11.88 0.39
N ILE A 48 14.79 -11.37 1.55
CA ILE A 48 13.86 -10.75 2.51
C ILE A 48 13.11 -9.55 1.90
N PHE A 49 13.80 -8.77 1.05
CA PHE A 49 13.21 -7.62 0.40
C PHE A 49 12.15 -8.02 -0.63
N ASP A 50 12.43 -9.04 -1.46
CA ASP A 50 11.44 -9.60 -2.39
C ASP A 50 10.20 -10.10 -1.64
N ASP A 51 10.38 -10.77 -0.50
CA ASP A 51 9.28 -11.31 0.30
C ASP A 51 8.37 -10.18 0.81
N VAL A 52 8.95 -9.15 1.44
CA VAL A 52 8.18 -8.01 1.98
C VAL A 52 7.54 -7.18 0.86
N LEU A 53 8.22 -7.01 -0.27
CA LEU A 53 7.66 -6.30 -1.42
C LEU A 53 6.49 -7.06 -2.05
N ARG A 54 6.59 -8.39 -2.17
CA ARG A 54 5.50 -9.24 -2.65
C ARG A 54 4.28 -9.14 -1.74
N HIS A 55 4.49 -9.18 -0.42
CA HIS A 55 3.42 -9.05 0.55
C HIS A 55 2.73 -7.67 0.46
N ALA A 56 3.52 -6.61 0.36
CA ALA A 56 3.01 -5.24 0.22
C ALA A 56 2.22 -5.04 -1.07
N LYS A 57 2.67 -5.61 -2.20
CA LYS A 57 1.92 -5.64 -3.47
C LYS A 57 0.56 -6.31 -3.33
N LEU A 58 0.53 -7.54 -2.79
CA LEU A 58 -0.71 -8.30 -2.60
C LEU A 58 -1.69 -7.55 -1.69
N TRP A 59 -1.18 -6.83 -0.69
CA TRP A 59 -2.01 -5.96 0.13
C TRP A 59 -2.53 -4.75 -0.66
N ALA A 60 -1.67 -4.06 -1.41
CA ALA A 60 -2.02 -2.89 -2.20
C ALA A 60 -3.07 -3.18 -3.29
N GLU A 61 -2.94 -4.31 -3.98
CA GLU A 61 -3.93 -4.81 -4.96
C GLU A 61 -5.31 -5.02 -4.31
N LYS A 62 -5.33 -5.59 -3.09
CA LYS A 62 -6.57 -5.77 -2.32
C LYS A 62 -7.19 -4.44 -1.86
N GLN A 63 -6.42 -3.36 -1.75
CA GLN A 63 -6.96 -2.05 -1.39
C GLN A 63 -7.52 -1.25 -2.58
N GLN A 64 -7.17 -1.61 -3.82
CA GLN A 64 -7.81 -1.01 -4.99
C GLN A 64 -9.27 -1.49 -5.17
N VAL A 65 -9.60 -2.72 -4.76
CA VAL A 65 -10.93 -3.32 -4.98
C VAL A 65 -12.10 -2.83 -4.09
N PRO A 66 -11.90 -2.10 -2.96
CA PRO A 66 -12.99 -1.38 -2.28
C PRO A 66 -13.01 0.14 -2.56
N SER A 67 -11.86 0.78 -2.80
CA SER A 67 -11.77 2.24 -2.95
C SER A 67 -12.30 2.75 -4.29
N ASP A 68 -12.14 1.99 -5.38
CA ASP A 68 -12.68 2.40 -6.69
C ASP A 68 -14.21 2.50 -6.66
N LYS A 69 -14.88 1.66 -5.84
CA LYS A 69 -16.33 1.74 -5.61
C LYS A 69 -16.72 2.86 -4.64
N PHE A 70 -15.87 3.20 -3.67
CA PHE A 70 -16.20 4.19 -2.63
C PHE A 70 -15.97 5.64 -3.07
N GLU A 71 -14.87 5.91 -3.79
CA GLU A 71 -14.59 7.23 -4.41
C GLU A 71 -15.67 7.58 -5.45
N LYS A 72 -16.03 6.62 -6.33
CA LYS A 72 -17.16 6.80 -7.28
C LYS A 72 -18.50 7.09 -6.57
N LYS A 73 -18.73 6.52 -5.37
CA LYS A 73 -19.92 6.81 -4.55
C LYS A 73 -19.86 8.17 -3.86
N ARG A 74 -18.67 8.64 -3.46
CA ARG A 74 -18.49 9.93 -2.79
C ARG A 74 -18.64 11.09 -3.78
N VAL A 75 -18.05 10.99 -4.97
CA VAL A 75 -18.17 12.02 -6.02
C VAL A 75 -19.62 12.15 -6.51
N LYS A 76 -20.36 11.05 -6.68
CA LYS A 76 -21.78 11.09 -7.06
C LYS A 76 -22.69 11.81 -6.06
N ARG A 77 -22.40 11.74 -4.76
CA ARG A 77 -23.21 12.41 -3.72
C ARG A 77 -22.96 13.92 -3.65
N VAL A 78 -21.79 14.40 -4.04
CA VAL A 78 -21.46 15.83 -4.01
C VAL A 78 -22.08 16.58 -5.20
N GLN A 79 -22.28 15.92 -6.35
CA GLN A 79 -22.90 16.54 -7.54
C GLN A 79 -24.44 16.64 -7.49
N GLN A 80 -25.12 15.96 -6.56
CA GLN A 80 -26.59 15.93 -6.46
C GLN A 80 -27.17 16.84 -5.37
N GLN A 81 -26.49 17.93 -5.01
CA GLN A 81 -27.13 19.00 -4.24
C GLN A 81 -27.31 20.23 -5.13
N PRO A 82 -28.41 20.32 -5.91
CA PRO A 82 -28.89 21.62 -6.34
C PRO A 82 -29.30 22.40 -5.09
N GLY A 83 -28.68 23.56 -4.86
CA GLY A 83 -29.06 24.45 -3.79
C GLY A 83 -30.53 24.82 -3.90
N LEU A 84 -31.28 24.59 -2.82
CA LEU A 84 -32.61 25.15 -2.61
C LEU A 84 -32.48 26.25 -1.55
N LEU A 85 -32.29 27.49 -2.01
CA LEU A 85 -32.78 28.72 -1.40
C LEU A 85 -33.13 29.69 -2.52
#